data_AF-A0A7C6XAD9-F1
#
_entry.id   AF-A0A7C6XAD9-F1
#
_cell.length_a   1.000
_cell.length_b   1.000
_cell.length_c   1.000
_cell.angle_alpha   90.00
_cell.angle_beta   90.00
_cell.angle_gamma   90.00
#
_symmetry.space_group_name_H-M   'P 1'
#
loop_
_entity.id
_entity.type
_entity.pdbx_description
1 polymer ?
#
loop_
_entity_poly.entity_id
_entity_poly.type
_entity_poly.pdbx_seq_one_letter_code
_entity_poly.pdbx_strand_id
1 'polypeptide(L)'
;MIIIKNTLKISGFLSVLVMQGCVPEAAYYAHEVGGDSFSLNDKYLRVDPLEYPVFAMKEDRYAPVNPNSRAMNSGWYRHPELLKKYRWEITHAFNGRYLAYSKGYDYQYCSAHKLLNKKSPKRCADNYPGASNNIYVYIKDSGESYGYQFLRNPKRWLFPSDKVSFFDIKDYGDWSGQPWFECVERCDKLVNMK
;
A
#
# COMPACT_ATOMS: atom_id res chain seq x y z
N MET A 1 -13.11 -38.02 -65.37
CA MET A 1 -12.55 -36.66 -65.52
C MET A 1 -12.16 -36.15 -64.14
N ILE A 2 -10.85 -35.90 -63.95
CA ILE A 2 -10.18 -35.02 -62.97
C ILE A 2 -10.13 -35.43 -61.48
N ILE A 3 -8.89 -35.70 -61.03
CA ILE A 3 -8.34 -35.57 -59.67
C ILE A 3 -7.77 -34.15 -59.54
N ILE A 4 -8.03 -33.39 -58.44
CA ILE A 4 -7.09 -32.38 -57.89
C ILE A 4 -7.25 -32.25 -56.36
N LYS A 5 -6.13 -32.40 -55.61
CA LYS A 5 -5.87 -31.98 -54.23
C LYS A 5 -5.56 -30.47 -54.17
N ASN A 6 -5.88 -29.77 -53.07
CA ASN A 6 -5.08 -28.66 -52.48
C ASN A 6 -5.80 -28.05 -51.26
N THR A 7 -5.29 -28.17 -50.02
CA THR A 7 -4.28 -27.33 -49.32
C THR A 7 -4.74 -25.94 -48.87
N LEU A 8 -4.70 -25.76 -47.53
CA LEU A 8 -4.20 -24.60 -46.76
C LEU A 8 -4.73 -23.18 -47.06
N LYS A 9 -5.30 -22.53 -46.03
CA LYS A 9 -4.90 -21.23 -45.42
C LYS A 9 -6.12 -20.52 -44.78
N ILE A 10 -6.19 -20.39 -43.46
CA ILE A 10 -5.63 -19.32 -42.59
C ILE A 10 -6.74 -18.36 -42.09
N SER A 11 -6.69 -18.11 -40.78
CA SER A 11 -7.06 -16.88 -40.06
C SER A 11 -8.45 -16.69 -39.48
N GLY A 12 -8.42 -16.40 -38.16
CA GLY A 12 -9.33 -15.54 -37.43
C GLY A 12 -10.65 -16.22 -37.10
N PHE A 13 -10.92 -16.70 -35.90
CA PHE A 13 -10.86 -15.94 -34.66
C PHE A 13 -10.46 -16.90 -33.55
N LEU A 14 -9.20 -16.81 -33.10
CA LEU A 14 -8.89 -17.08 -31.71
C LEU A 14 -9.58 -15.94 -30.95
N SER A 15 -10.86 -16.12 -30.64
CA SER A 15 -11.57 -15.24 -29.73
C SER A 15 -10.80 -15.32 -28.44
N VAL A 16 -9.97 -14.30 -28.24
CA VAL A 16 -9.38 -13.89 -26.99
C VAL A 16 -10.52 -13.90 -26.00
N LEU A 17 -10.67 -15.04 -25.31
CA LEU A 17 -11.35 -15.16 -24.05
C LEU A 17 -10.55 -14.25 -23.14
N VAL A 18 -11.02 -13.01 -23.15
CA VAL A 18 -10.60 -11.90 -22.36
C VAL A 18 -10.33 -12.49 -20.98
N MET A 19 -9.07 -12.44 -20.56
CA MET A 19 -8.73 -12.52 -19.15
C MET A 19 -9.33 -11.27 -18.48
N GLN A 20 -10.65 -11.17 -18.44
CA GLN A 20 -11.34 -10.46 -17.38
C GLN A 20 -11.09 -11.34 -16.17
N GLY A 21 -10.01 -11.02 -15.44
CA GLY A 21 -9.79 -11.63 -14.14
C GLY A 21 -11.08 -11.49 -13.35
N CYS A 22 -11.79 -12.59 -13.16
CA CYS A 22 -12.95 -12.62 -12.29
C CYS A 22 -12.45 -12.22 -10.92
N VAL A 23 -12.70 -10.96 -10.55
CA VAL A 23 -12.46 -10.50 -9.20
C VAL A 23 -13.36 -11.37 -8.30
N PRO A 24 -12.82 -12.10 -7.32
CA PRO A 24 -13.62 -13.00 -6.51
C PRO A 24 -14.81 -12.26 -5.92
N GLU A 25 -15.99 -12.90 -5.80
CA GLU A 25 -17.19 -12.30 -5.18
C GLU A 25 -16.89 -11.67 -3.81
N ALA A 26 -15.90 -12.21 -3.10
CA ALA A 26 -15.42 -11.65 -1.83
C ALA A 26 -14.68 -10.29 -1.91
N ALA A 27 -14.34 -9.81 -3.10
CA ALA A 27 -13.86 -8.46 -3.33
C ALA A 27 -15.00 -7.43 -3.45
N TYR A 28 -16.25 -7.89 -3.65
CA TYR A 28 -17.44 -7.05 -3.65
C TYR A 28 -17.91 -6.66 -2.24
N TYR A 29 -17.25 -7.15 -1.18
CA TYR A 29 -17.49 -6.71 0.20
C TYR A 29 -16.81 -5.37 0.54
N ALA A 30 -16.50 -4.54 -0.46
CA ALA A 30 -16.17 -3.15 -0.23
C ALA A 30 -17.43 -2.43 0.26
N HIS A 31 -17.51 -2.17 1.56
CA HIS A 31 -18.59 -1.34 2.09
C HIS A 31 -18.18 0.12 1.91
N GLU A 32 -18.89 0.85 1.05
CA GLU A 32 -18.76 2.31 0.96
C GLU A 32 -19.21 2.93 2.28
N VAL A 33 -18.36 3.74 2.89
CA VAL A 33 -18.64 4.43 4.16
C VAL A 33 -18.89 5.93 3.95
N GLY A 34 -18.82 6.39 2.70
CA GLY A 34 -19.00 7.78 2.26
C GLY A 34 -17.68 8.45 1.91
N GLY A 35 -17.70 9.39 0.96
CA GLY A 35 -16.53 10.18 0.51
C GLY A 35 -15.33 9.32 0.12
N ASP A 36 -15.33 8.72 -1.07
CA ASP A 36 -14.25 7.88 -1.65
C ASP A 36 -13.66 6.78 -0.74
N SER A 37 -14.30 6.51 0.40
CA SER A 37 -13.79 5.66 1.47
C SER A 37 -14.57 4.35 1.55
N PHE A 38 -13.86 3.27 1.78
CA PHE A 38 -14.43 1.92 1.78
C PHE A 38 -13.70 0.98 2.74
N SER A 39 -14.36 -0.09 3.19
CA SER A 39 -13.71 -1.13 4.00
C SER A 39 -13.53 -2.43 3.21
N LEU A 40 -12.34 -3.02 3.22
CA LEU A 40 -12.07 -4.29 2.54
C LEU A 40 -10.94 -5.07 3.24
N ASN A 41 -10.87 -6.38 3.04
CA ASN A 41 -9.68 -7.15 3.39
C ASN A 41 -8.50 -6.76 2.49
N ASP A 42 -7.40 -6.31 3.08
CA ASP A 42 -6.27 -5.71 2.34
C ASP A 42 -5.67 -6.65 1.29
N LYS A 43 -5.76 -7.97 1.50
CA LYS A 43 -5.24 -9.00 0.58
C LYS A 43 -5.75 -8.85 -0.85
N TYR A 44 -6.96 -8.32 -1.04
CA TYR A 44 -7.57 -8.17 -2.36
C TYR A 44 -6.98 -7.02 -3.16
N LEU A 45 -6.29 -6.08 -2.50
CA LEU A 45 -5.64 -4.92 -3.13
C LEU A 45 -4.12 -5.08 -3.20
N ARG A 46 -3.58 -6.19 -2.68
CA ARG A 46 -2.14 -6.43 -2.67
C ARG A 46 -1.63 -6.71 -4.07
N VAL A 47 -0.47 -6.14 -4.35
CA VAL A 47 0.28 -6.36 -5.59
C VAL A 47 1.63 -6.97 -5.29
N ASP A 48 2.30 -7.52 -6.32
CA ASP A 48 3.70 -7.90 -6.22
C ASP A 48 4.59 -6.65 -6.17
N PRO A 49 5.31 -6.37 -5.06
CA PRO A 49 6.15 -5.18 -4.95
C PRO A 49 7.34 -5.16 -5.92
N LEU A 50 7.70 -6.29 -6.53
CA LEU A 50 8.77 -6.36 -7.54
C LEU A 50 8.33 -5.80 -8.90
N GLU A 51 7.03 -5.75 -9.15
CA GLU A 51 6.46 -5.15 -10.36
C GLU A 51 6.23 -3.64 -10.23
N TYR A 52 6.69 -3.02 -9.14
CA TYR A 52 6.52 -1.59 -8.88
C TYR A 52 7.85 -0.93 -8.47
N PRO A 53 7.99 0.39 -8.64
CA PRO A 53 9.17 1.13 -8.22
C PRO A 53 9.32 1.15 -6.70
N VAL A 54 10.56 1.37 -6.26
CA VAL A 54 10.88 1.68 -4.87
C VAL A 54 11.16 3.15 -4.74
N PHE A 55 10.51 3.76 -3.76
CA PHE A 55 10.71 5.14 -3.42
C PHE A 55 11.57 5.30 -2.16
N ALA A 56 12.25 6.43 -2.07
CA ALA A 56 12.86 6.90 -0.83
C ALA A 56 12.60 8.40 -0.69
N MET A 57 12.72 8.91 0.53
CA MET A 57 12.67 10.36 0.75
C MET A 57 13.84 11.05 0.05
N LYS A 58 13.60 12.22 -0.56
CA LYS A 58 14.66 13.08 -1.12
C LYS A 58 15.58 13.62 -0.02
N GLU A 59 15.02 13.90 1.14
CA GLU A 59 15.71 14.40 2.34
C GLU A 59 15.09 13.85 3.61
N ASP A 60 15.90 13.75 4.67
CA ASP A 60 15.40 13.39 6.00
C ASP A 60 14.50 14.52 6.50
N ARG A 61 13.31 14.18 7.00
CA ARG A 61 12.38 15.17 7.52
C ARG A 61 11.55 14.66 8.68
N TYR A 62 11.01 15.59 9.46
CA TYR A 62 9.92 15.28 10.36
C TYR A 62 8.68 14.87 9.56
N ALA A 63 8.03 13.80 10.01
CA ALA A 63 6.72 13.44 9.48
C ALA A 63 5.69 14.50 9.88
N PRO A 64 4.70 14.76 9.01
CA PRO A 64 3.52 15.54 9.36
C PRO A 64 2.88 15.12 10.67
N VAL A 65 2.32 16.10 11.37
CA VAL A 65 1.61 15.87 12.62
C VAL A 65 0.25 16.53 12.55
N ASN A 66 -0.77 15.86 13.09
CA ASN A 66 -2.05 16.51 13.38
C ASN A 66 -2.01 17.09 14.80
N PRO A 67 -1.75 18.40 14.97
CA PRO A 67 -1.72 19.03 16.28
C PRO A 67 -3.09 18.95 16.99
N ASN A 68 -4.17 18.79 16.23
CA ASN A 68 -5.53 18.74 16.76
C ASN A 68 -5.97 17.31 17.12
N SER A 69 -5.15 16.29 16.84
CA SER A 69 -5.53 14.91 17.15
C SER A 69 -5.42 14.62 18.64
N ARG A 70 -6.45 13.97 19.21
CA ARG A 70 -6.44 13.51 20.61
C ARG A 70 -5.21 12.66 20.93
N ALA A 71 -4.78 11.83 19.99
CA ALA A 71 -3.63 10.95 20.16
C ALA A 71 -2.29 11.72 20.24
N MET A 72 -2.15 12.83 19.51
CA MET A 72 -1.01 13.73 19.65
C MET A 72 -1.06 14.44 21.01
N ASN A 73 -2.23 15.00 21.37
CA ASN A 73 -2.41 15.73 22.63
C ASN A 73 -2.20 14.85 23.87
N SER A 74 -2.52 13.55 23.79
CA SER A 74 -2.26 12.60 24.86
C SER A 74 -0.84 12.02 24.83
N GLY A 75 -0.02 12.36 23.84
CA GLY A 75 1.31 11.80 23.61
C GLY A 75 1.31 10.34 23.13
N TRP A 76 0.13 9.77 22.83
CA TRP A 76 -0.11 8.36 22.48
C TRP A 76 0.40 7.97 21.11
N TYR A 77 0.72 8.96 20.29
CA TYR A 77 1.03 8.75 18.90
C TYR A 77 1.96 9.82 18.37
N ARG A 78 3.06 9.39 17.76
CA ARG A 78 3.89 10.23 16.91
C ARG A 78 4.33 9.44 15.70
N HIS A 79 4.13 10.01 14.52
CA HIS A 79 4.76 9.50 13.30
C HIS A 79 6.29 9.56 13.48
N PRO A 80 7.03 8.46 13.23
CA PRO A 80 8.48 8.52 13.11
C PRO A 80 8.90 9.53 12.06
N GLU A 81 10.14 9.99 12.13
CA GLU A 81 10.76 10.77 11.06
C GLU A 81 10.74 10.00 9.74
N LEU A 82 10.59 10.72 8.64
CA LEU A 82 10.68 10.19 7.28
C LEU A 82 12.12 10.33 6.82
N LEU A 83 12.88 9.23 6.89
CA LEU A 83 14.32 9.22 6.58
C LEU A 83 14.60 8.68 5.17
N LYS A 84 15.61 9.22 4.49
CA LYS A 84 16.12 8.79 3.17
C LYS A 84 16.46 7.30 3.11
N LYS A 85 16.93 6.76 4.24
CA LYS A 85 17.30 5.34 4.33
C LYS A 85 16.09 4.40 4.24
N TYR A 86 14.88 4.90 4.43
CA TYR A 86 13.69 4.08 4.33
C TYR A 86 13.34 3.83 2.87
N ARG A 87 13.22 2.54 2.54
CA ARG A 87 12.70 2.08 1.25
C ARG A 87 11.20 1.89 1.37
N TRP A 88 10.47 2.51 0.45
CA TRP A 88 9.03 2.51 0.35
C TRP A 88 8.63 1.72 -0.87
N GLU A 89 8.11 0.52 -0.64
CA GLU A 89 7.69 -0.39 -1.70
C GLU A 89 6.20 -0.31 -1.90
N ILE A 90 5.75 -0.22 -3.14
CA ILE A 90 4.31 -0.30 -3.44
C ILE A 90 3.85 -1.71 -3.13
N THR A 91 2.88 -1.81 -2.22
CA THR A 91 2.35 -3.10 -1.75
C THR A 91 0.86 -3.25 -2.04
N HIS A 92 0.16 -2.14 -2.28
CA HIS A 92 -1.23 -2.16 -2.70
C HIS A 92 -1.47 -1.19 -3.85
N ALA A 93 -2.35 -1.56 -4.77
CA ALA A 93 -2.79 -0.73 -5.87
C ALA A 93 -4.29 -0.93 -6.12
N PHE A 94 -5.04 0.17 -6.31
CA PHE A 94 -6.47 0.13 -6.60
C PHE A 94 -6.94 1.47 -7.16
N ASN A 95 -7.75 1.47 -8.22
CA ASN A 95 -8.33 2.68 -8.82
C ASN A 95 -7.31 3.81 -9.05
N GLY A 96 -6.11 3.50 -9.56
CA GLY A 96 -5.03 4.48 -9.79
C GLY A 96 -4.38 5.03 -8.51
N ARG A 97 -4.67 4.44 -7.34
CA ARG A 97 -4.07 4.79 -6.05
C ARG A 97 -3.07 3.73 -5.63
N TYR A 98 -1.95 4.16 -5.06
CA TYR A 98 -0.81 3.31 -4.72
C TYR A 98 -0.39 3.55 -3.27
N LEU A 99 -0.36 2.47 -2.49
CA LEU A 99 0.09 2.51 -1.10
C LEU A 99 1.49 1.93 -0.99
N ALA A 100 2.39 2.76 -0.51
CA ALA A 100 3.77 2.41 -0.25
C ALA A 100 3.98 2.05 1.23
N TYR A 101 4.74 0.98 1.46
CA TYR A 101 5.08 0.48 2.78
C TYR A 101 6.58 0.54 2.99
N SER A 102 7.02 0.92 4.19
CA SER A 102 8.42 0.80 4.58
C SER A 102 8.57 0.01 5.87
N LYS A 103 9.27 -1.12 5.80
CA LYS A 103 9.60 -1.95 6.96
C LYS A 103 10.42 -1.18 8.01
N GLY A 104 11.36 -0.33 7.56
CA GLY A 104 12.19 0.48 8.45
C GLY A 104 11.39 1.55 9.19
N TYR A 105 10.46 2.19 8.49
CA TYR A 105 9.53 3.15 9.09
C TYR A 105 8.56 2.48 10.07
N ASP A 106 7.98 1.34 9.67
CA ASP A 106 7.05 0.58 10.52
C ASP A 106 7.71 0.05 11.80
N TYR A 107 8.97 -0.39 11.71
CA TYR A 107 9.75 -0.76 12.90
C TYR A 107 9.91 0.41 13.87
N GLN A 108 10.26 1.61 13.37
CA GLN A 108 10.35 2.79 14.22
C GLN A 108 8.99 3.16 14.78
N TYR A 109 7.92 3.07 14.00
CA TYR A 109 6.57 3.33 14.47
C TYR A 109 6.18 2.37 15.61
N CYS A 110 6.40 1.08 15.41
CA CYS A 110 6.13 0.04 16.39
C CYS A 110 6.97 0.24 17.66
N SER A 111 8.24 0.61 17.53
CA SER A 111 9.15 0.77 18.68
C SER A 111 8.98 2.12 19.40
N ALA A 112 8.61 3.18 18.69
CA ALA A 112 8.35 4.53 19.20
C ALA A 112 7.01 4.66 19.93
N HIS A 113 6.13 3.66 19.85
CA HIS A 113 5.00 3.46 20.77
C HIS A 113 5.52 3.28 22.22
N LYS A 114 6.00 4.38 22.80
CA LYS A 114 6.52 4.54 24.16
C LYS A 114 5.47 4.28 25.25
N LEU A 115 4.24 3.88 24.90
CA LEU A 115 3.10 3.99 25.82
C LEU A 115 2.39 2.69 26.22
N LEU A 116 2.81 1.49 25.80
CA LEU A 116 2.04 0.27 26.16
C LEU A 116 2.82 -0.96 26.63
N ASN A 117 4.17 -1.03 26.54
CA ASN A 117 4.92 -2.14 27.18
C ASN A 117 6.45 -2.02 27.08
N LYS A 118 7.18 -2.33 28.16
CA LYS A 118 8.65 -2.51 28.14
C LYS A 118 9.13 -3.57 27.12
N LYS A 119 8.23 -4.43 26.64
CA LYS A 119 8.50 -5.48 25.63
C LYS A 119 8.32 -5.03 24.17
N SER A 120 8.07 -3.74 23.91
CA SER A 120 7.81 -3.20 22.56
C SER A 120 8.90 -3.56 21.53
N PRO A 121 10.20 -3.31 21.76
CA PRO A 121 11.24 -3.62 20.77
C PRO A 121 11.27 -5.10 20.35
N LYS A 122 11.02 -6.01 21.31
CA LYS A 122 10.94 -7.45 21.05
C LYS A 122 9.74 -7.79 20.16
N ARG A 123 8.59 -7.14 20.35
CA ARG A 123 7.38 -7.35 19.53
C ARG A 123 7.47 -6.76 18.11
N CYS A 124 8.38 -5.82 17.91
CA CYS A 124 8.61 -5.15 16.62
C CYS A 124 9.72 -5.80 15.79
N ALA A 125 10.47 -6.75 16.36
CA ALA A 125 11.48 -7.50 15.61
C ALA A 125 10.82 -8.34 14.50
N ASP A 126 11.60 -8.67 13.46
CA ASP A 126 11.12 -9.26 12.20
C ASP A 126 10.25 -10.52 12.33
N ASN A 127 10.50 -11.31 13.38
CA ASN A 127 9.79 -12.57 13.66
C ASN A 127 8.58 -12.40 14.59
N TYR A 128 8.23 -11.16 14.94
CA TYR A 128 7.13 -10.86 15.82
C TYR A 128 6.02 -10.13 15.07
N PRO A 129 4.80 -10.13 15.63
CA PRO A 129 3.66 -9.61 14.91
C PRO A 129 3.71 -8.10 14.62
N GLY A 130 4.58 -7.30 15.25
CA GLY A 130 4.66 -5.85 15.01
C GLY A 130 3.54 -5.04 15.68
N ALA A 131 3.24 -3.86 15.14
CA ALA A 131 2.14 -2.99 15.61
C ALA A 131 0.76 -3.57 15.22
N SER A 132 -0.31 -3.11 15.88
CA SER A 132 -1.71 -3.51 15.55
C SER A 132 -2.12 -3.10 14.14
N ASN A 133 -1.62 -1.96 13.70
CA ASN A 133 -1.78 -1.42 12.36
C ASN A 133 -0.41 -1.03 11.82
N ASN A 134 -0.25 -1.14 10.52
CA ASN A 134 0.92 -0.70 9.79
C ASN A 134 0.61 0.65 9.12
N ILE A 135 1.63 1.50 8.97
CA ILE A 135 1.48 2.80 8.30
C ILE A 135 1.91 2.68 6.84
N TYR A 136 1.06 3.18 5.94
CA TYR A 136 1.31 3.26 4.52
C TYR A 136 1.18 4.71 4.06
N VAL A 137 1.90 5.07 3.01
CA VAL A 137 1.85 6.41 2.41
C VAL A 137 1.30 6.29 1.00
N TYR A 138 0.40 7.19 0.62
CA TYR A 138 -0.08 7.32 -0.74
C TYR A 138 0.95 8.07 -1.58
N ILE A 139 1.48 7.43 -2.62
CA ILE A 139 2.54 7.98 -3.47
C ILE A 139 2.10 7.93 -4.94
N LYS A 140 2.27 9.04 -5.67
CA LYS A 140 2.12 9.09 -7.13
C LYS A 140 3.40 8.65 -7.85
N ASP A 141 3.29 8.35 -9.15
CA ASP A 141 4.44 8.08 -10.01
C ASP A 141 5.51 9.19 -9.98
N SER A 142 5.09 10.45 -9.82
CA SER A 142 5.97 11.61 -9.66
C SER A 142 6.73 11.68 -8.33
N GLY A 143 6.44 10.79 -7.37
CA GLY A 143 6.98 10.83 -6.00
C GLY A 143 6.26 11.81 -5.08
N GLU A 144 5.15 12.41 -5.53
CA GLU A 144 4.26 13.19 -4.67
C GLU A 144 3.55 12.30 -3.66
N SER A 145 3.66 12.66 -2.37
CA SER A 145 2.77 12.19 -1.33
C SER A 145 1.45 12.96 -1.41
N TYR A 146 0.33 12.28 -1.18
CA TYR A 146 -0.98 12.93 -1.08
C TYR A 146 -1.83 12.42 0.09
N GLY A 147 -1.20 11.75 1.04
CA GLY A 147 -1.86 11.24 2.23
C GLY A 147 -1.16 10.02 2.78
N TYR A 148 -1.71 9.50 3.86
CA TYR A 148 -1.25 8.26 4.46
C TYR A 148 -2.46 7.48 5.01
N GLN A 149 -2.23 6.23 5.39
CA GLN A 149 -3.28 5.40 5.97
C GLN A 149 -2.71 4.36 6.94
N PHE A 150 -3.55 3.95 7.89
CA PHE A 150 -3.32 2.76 8.69
C PHE A 150 -4.06 1.57 8.08
N LEU A 151 -3.34 0.49 7.79
CA LEU A 151 -3.96 -0.82 7.50
C LEU A 151 -3.79 -1.75 8.69
N ARG A 152 -4.77 -2.60 8.94
CA ARG A 152 -4.67 -3.63 9.98
C ARG A 152 -3.51 -4.56 9.66
N ASN A 153 -2.70 -4.87 10.65
CA ASN A 153 -1.58 -5.79 10.47
C ASN A 153 -2.08 -7.25 10.51
N PRO A 154 -2.10 -7.98 9.39
CA PRO A 154 -2.67 -9.32 9.34
C PRO A 154 -1.86 -10.36 10.13
N LYS A 155 -0.60 -10.06 10.50
CA LYS A 155 0.21 -10.95 11.34
C LYS A 155 -0.31 -11.02 12.78
N ARG A 156 -1.12 -10.05 13.22
CA ARG A 156 -1.69 -10.00 14.58
C ARG A 156 -3.08 -10.61 14.69
N TRP A 157 -3.76 -10.78 13.57
CA TRP A 157 -5.15 -11.21 13.54
C TRP A 157 -5.26 -12.64 13.01
N LEU A 158 -5.90 -13.53 13.78
CA LEU A 158 -6.00 -14.95 13.45
C LEU A 158 -7.07 -15.20 12.37
N PHE A 159 -8.20 -14.51 12.44
CA PHE A 159 -9.33 -14.75 11.53
C PHE A 159 -9.33 -13.82 10.32
N PRO A 160 -9.73 -14.29 9.12
CA PRO A 160 -9.85 -13.43 7.93
C PRO A 160 -10.81 -12.25 8.10
N SER A 161 -11.88 -12.40 8.90
CA SER A 161 -12.84 -11.34 9.24
C SER A 161 -12.19 -10.17 9.97
N ASP A 162 -11.12 -10.43 10.71
CA ASP A 162 -10.42 -9.43 11.53
C ASP A 162 -9.39 -8.63 10.72
N LYS A 163 -9.18 -8.99 9.45
CA LYS A 163 -8.20 -8.40 8.53
C LYS A 163 -8.79 -7.34 7.60
N VAL A 164 -10.01 -6.88 7.88
CA VAL A 164 -10.65 -5.77 7.17
C VAL A 164 -10.02 -4.46 7.60
N SER A 165 -9.50 -3.72 6.63
CA SER A 165 -8.98 -2.35 6.79
C SER A 165 -9.96 -1.34 6.24
N PHE A 166 -9.96 -0.15 6.81
CA PHE A 166 -10.73 0.99 6.31
C PHE A 166 -9.83 1.85 5.44
N PHE A 167 -10.15 1.93 4.15
CA PHE A 167 -9.50 2.70 3.09
C PHE A 167 -10.07 4.10 3.01
N ASP A 168 -9.24 5.05 3.43
CA ASP A 168 -9.53 6.48 3.57
C ASP A 168 -8.19 7.22 3.47
N ILE A 169 -8.15 8.28 2.66
CA ILE A 169 -6.94 9.08 2.46
C ILE A 169 -6.88 10.11 3.58
N LYS A 170 -5.96 9.91 4.52
CA LYS A 170 -5.74 10.88 5.59
C LYS A 170 -4.69 11.89 5.16
N ASP A 171 -5.08 13.15 5.13
CA ASP A 171 -4.22 14.27 4.76
C ASP A 171 -4.24 15.40 5.81
N TYR A 172 -3.97 15.04 7.06
CA TYR A 172 -3.79 16.03 8.11
C TYR A 172 -2.32 16.42 8.27
N GLY A 173 -2.02 17.65 8.70
CA GLY A 173 -0.65 18.02 9.01
C GLY A 173 0.28 18.20 7.80
N ASP A 174 -0.30 18.32 6.59
CA ASP A 174 0.41 18.51 5.32
C ASP A 174 1.06 17.21 4.80
N TRP A 175 0.29 16.11 4.64
CA TRP A 175 0.78 14.89 3.97
C TRP A 175 0.78 15.02 2.44
N SER A 176 -0.10 15.86 1.91
CA SER A 176 -0.14 16.25 0.52
C SER A 176 0.70 17.50 0.25
N GLY A 177 1.11 17.68 -1.01
CA GLY A 177 1.52 19.00 -1.49
C GLY A 177 2.99 19.19 -1.87
N GLN A 178 3.88 18.21 -1.67
CA GLN A 178 5.24 18.27 -2.24
C GLN A 178 5.76 16.88 -2.68
N PRO A 179 6.67 16.83 -3.68
CA PRO A 179 7.28 15.59 -4.16
C PRO A 179 8.36 15.13 -3.19
N TRP A 180 7.94 14.53 -2.07
CA TRP A 180 8.80 14.10 -0.96
C TRP A 180 9.68 12.93 -1.32
N PHE A 181 9.20 12.12 -2.25
CA PHE A 181 9.83 10.88 -2.62
C PHE A 181 10.51 11.02 -3.98
N GLU A 182 11.56 10.24 -4.15
CA GLU A 182 12.20 9.99 -5.43
C GLU A 182 12.26 8.49 -5.66
N CYS A 183 12.13 8.06 -6.93
CA CYS A 183 12.37 6.67 -7.26
C CYS A 183 13.86 6.36 -7.15
N VAL A 184 14.19 5.29 -6.43
CA VAL A 184 15.58 4.89 -6.16
C VAL A 184 15.93 3.52 -6.72
N GLU A 185 14.93 2.65 -6.93
CA GLU A 185 15.11 1.31 -7.48
C GLU A 185 13.89 0.93 -8.33
N ARG A 186 14.08 0.10 -9.37
CA ARG A 186 13.01 -0.37 -10.27
C ARG A 186 12.21 0.76 -10.94
N CYS A 187 12.88 1.87 -11.30
CA CYS A 187 12.21 3.05 -11.87
C CYS A 187 11.63 2.83 -13.27
N ASP A 188 12.10 1.82 -14.00
CA ASP A 188 11.47 1.32 -15.22
C ASP A 188 10.03 0.83 -14.98
N LYS A 189 9.70 0.43 -13.75
CA LYS A 189 8.36 -0.02 -13.34
C LYS A 189 7.38 1.11 -13.00
N LEU A 190 7.79 2.38 -13.08
CA LEU A 190 6.88 3.53 -12.93
C LEU A 190 5.68 3.46 -13.88
N VAL A 191 5.84 2.82 -15.03
CA VAL A 191 4.77 2.58 -16.03
C VAL A 191 3.57 1.79 -15.49
N ASN A 192 3.73 1.10 -14.35
CA ASN A 192 2.67 0.36 -13.67
C ASN A 192 1.87 1.23 -12.68
N MET A 193 2.27 2.50 -12.51
CA MET A 193 1.57 3.50 -11.71
C MET A 193 0.80 4.49 -12.61
N LYS A 194 -0.42 4.13 -13.04
CA LYS A 194 -1.27 4.89 -13.97
C LYS A 194 -2.72 5.03 -13.49
#